data_AF-A0AA36NGU6-F1
#
_entry.id   AF-A0AA36NGU6-F1
#
_cell.length_a   1.000
_cell.length_b   1.000
_cell.length_c   1.000
_cell.angle_alpha   90.00
_cell.angle_beta   90.00
_cell.angle_gamma   90.00
#
_symmetry.space_group_name_H-M   'P 1'
#
loop_
_entity.id
_entity.type
_entity.pdbx_description
1 polymer ?
#
loop_
_entity_poly.entity_id
_entity_poly.type
_entity_poly.pdbx_seq_one_letter_code
_entity_poly.pdbx_strand_id
1 'polypeptide(L)'
;MPPCVGHFDDYARVVEDMEVDNFGVWGGRLLLRRLGLEEPPPSFSDKAAALVLAHNEQQLASWWRSENLLHQRVLSFAEVDITIGDAQVSGGRFQQNGYQGWRPKEDWIRATTLPCNALVDRSLCSENQLLAKLCEDIAQLCPSQGQWPDARGDLQLYVTGAPCLSCVGAMWQFHLRFPQVRFRVKIGKELTCDISLLS
;
A
#
# COMPACT_ATOMS: atom_id res chain seq x y z
N MET A 1 1.05 -3.90 -24.04
CA MET A 1 -0.42 -3.79 -24.06
C MET A 1 -0.84 -2.90 -22.91
N PRO A 2 -1.57 -1.80 -23.14
CA PRO A 2 -2.19 -1.07 -22.03
C PRO A 2 -3.13 -2.04 -21.29
N PRO A 3 -3.11 -2.10 -19.95
CA PRO A 3 -4.09 -2.91 -19.22
C PRO A 3 -5.49 -2.48 -19.64
N CYS A 4 -6.35 -3.45 -19.95
CA CYS A 4 -7.73 -3.22 -20.37
C CYS A 4 -8.43 -2.34 -19.33
N VAL A 5 -8.71 -1.08 -19.70
CA VAL A 5 -9.37 -0.06 -18.88
C VAL A 5 -10.67 -0.59 -18.24
N GLY A 6 -11.34 -1.55 -18.89
CA GLY A 6 -12.57 -2.17 -18.40
C GLY A 6 -12.46 -2.85 -17.03
N HIS A 7 -11.30 -3.41 -16.65
CA HIS A 7 -11.19 -4.14 -15.38
C HIS A 7 -11.27 -3.24 -14.15
N PHE A 8 -10.87 -1.96 -14.26
CA PHE A 8 -10.91 -1.06 -13.13
C PHE A 8 -12.32 -0.53 -12.86
N ASP A 9 -13.06 -0.16 -13.91
CA ASP A 9 -14.42 0.35 -13.76
C ASP A 9 -15.35 -0.74 -13.22
N ASP A 10 -15.12 -2.00 -13.57
CA ASP A 10 -15.80 -3.14 -12.97
C ASP A 10 -15.45 -3.32 -11.48
N TYR A 11 -14.17 -3.14 -11.09
CA TYR A 11 -13.77 -3.17 -9.69
C TYR A 11 -14.45 -2.06 -8.88
N ALA A 12 -14.48 -0.84 -9.41
CA ALA A 12 -15.10 0.30 -8.73
C ALA A 12 -16.60 0.06 -8.46
N ARG A 13 -17.34 -0.50 -9.43
CA ARG A 13 -18.75 -0.86 -9.25
C ARG A 13 -18.93 -1.95 -8.19
N VAL A 14 -18.10 -2.99 -8.21
CA VAL A 14 -18.16 -4.06 -7.19
C VAL A 14 -17.90 -3.49 -5.79
N VAL A 15 -16.96 -2.56 -5.64
CA VAL A 15 -16.69 -1.90 -4.36
C VAL A 15 -17.84 -1.01 -3.92
N GLU A 16 -18.48 -0.30 -4.85
CA GLU A 16 -19.67 0.51 -4.58
C GLU A 16 -20.83 -0.35 -4.06
N ASP A 17 -21.10 -1.48 -4.71
CA ASP A 17 -22.16 -2.43 -4.32
C ASP A 17 -21.95 -3.08 -2.94
N MET A 18 -20.70 -3.14 -2.45
CA MET A 18 -20.38 -3.76 -1.16
C MET A 18 -20.73 -2.87 0.04
N GLU A 19 -20.85 -1.55 -0.15
CA GLU A 19 -21.15 -0.59 0.92
C GLU A 19 -20.28 -0.73 2.19
N VAL A 20 -19.00 -1.11 2.03
CA VAL A 20 -18.04 -1.20 3.13
C VAL A 20 -16.72 -0.55 2.77
N ASP A 21 -16.05 0.03 3.77
CA ASP A 21 -14.72 0.62 3.59
C ASP A 21 -13.59 -0.42 3.65
N ASN A 22 -13.72 -1.41 4.53
CA ASN A 22 -12.78 -2.51 4.72
C ASN A 22 -13.49 -3.72 5.37
N PHE A 23 -12.89 -4.90 5.26
CA PHE A 23 -13.42 -6.14 5.84
C PHE A 23 -12.76 -6.52 7.19
N GLY A 24 -12.13 -5.57 7.86
CA GLY A 24 -11.26 -5.83 9.01
C GLY A 24 -10.05 -6.71 8.67
N VAL A 25 -9.28 -7.07 9.68
CA VAL A 25 -8.02 -7.82 9.49
C VAL A 25 -8.26 -9.20 8.89
N TRP A 26 -9.22 -9.96 9.42
CA TRP A 26 -9.49 -11.32 8.97
C TRP A 26 -10.13 -11.37 7.59
N GLY A 27 -11.13 -10.53 7.33
CA GLY A 27 -11.76 -10.45 6.02
C GLY A 27 -10.81 -9.91 4.94
N GLY A 28 -9.97 -8.93 5.29
CA GLY A 28 -8.91 -8.44 4.40
C GLY A 28 -7.91 -9.55 4.04
N ARG A 29 -7.44 -10.35 5.00
CA ARG A 29 -6.55 -11.50 4.72
C ARG A 29 -7.20 -12.54 3.81
N LEU A 30 -8.47 -12.86 4.06
CA LEU A 30 -9.21 -13.81 3.21
C LEU A 30 -9.33 -13.29 1.78
N LEU A 31 -9.66 -12.01 1.61
CA LEU A 31 -9.78 -11.36 0.32
C LEU A 31 -8.43 -11.33 -0.43
N LEU A 32 -7.35 -10.89 0.23
CA LEU A 32 -6.01 -10.86 -0.37
C LEU A 32 -5.57 -12.24 -0.84
N ARG A 33 -5.77 -13.28 -0.02
CA ARG A 33 -5.48 -14.66 -0.41
C ARG A 33 -6.29 -15.09 -1.63
N ARG A 34 -7.57 -14.70 -1.70
CA ARG A 34 -8.45 -15.04 -2.84
C ARG A 34 -7.99 -14.36 -4.14
N LEU A 35 -7.34 -13.20 -4.03
CA LEU A 35 -6.65 -12.49 -5.11
C LEU A 35 -5.25 -13.04 -5.40
N GLY A 36 -4.81 -14.14 -4.76
CA GLY A 36 -3.47 -14.70 -4.99
C GLY A 36 -2.33 -13.92 -4.33
N LEU A 37 -2.64 -12.99 -3.43
CA LEU A 37 -1.65 -12.26 -2.62
C LEU A 37 -1.42 -13.04 -1.33
N GLU A 38 -0.27 -13.72 -1.26
CA GLU A 38 0.11 -14.55 -0.11
C GLU A 38 0.62 -13.70 1.06
N GLU A 39 0.67 -14.29 2.26
CA GLU A 39 1.37 -13.67 3.39
C GLU A 39 2.88 -13.88 3.27
N PRO A 40 3.71 -12.89 3.64
CA PRO A 40 5.15 -13.05 3.71
C PRO A 40 5.58 -13.99 4.86
N PRO A 41 6.81 -14.52 4.83
CA PRO A 41 7.34 -15.33 5.91
C PRO A 41 7.29 -14.62 7.28
N PRO A 42 7.21 -15.37 8.39
CA PRO A 42 7.20 -14.79 9.74
C PRO A 42 8.40 -13.88 10.03
N SER A 43 9.59 -14.24 9.54
CA SER A 43 10.81 -13.43 9.72
C SER A 43 10.69 -12.00 9.16
N PHE A 44 10.05 -11.84 7.99
CA PHE A 44 9.73 -10.52 7.46
C PHE A 44 8.67 -9.82 8.32
N SER A 45 7.61 -10.54 8.71
CA SER A 45 6.51 -9.96 9.48
C SER A 45 6.97 -9.39 10.82
N ASP A 46 7.81 -10.14 11.54
CA ASP A 46 8.34 -9.75 12.85
C ASP A 46 9.30 -8.55 12.71
N LYS A 47 10.19 -8.60 11.72
CA LYS A 47 11.09 -7.48 11.38
C LYS A 47 10.31 -6.22 11.02
N ALA A 48 9.33 -6.33 10.12
CA ALA A 48 8.53 -5.21 9.66
C ALA A 48 7.71 -4.59 10.80
N ALA A 49 7.13 -5.41 11.67
CA ALA A 49 6.43 -4.93 12.86
C ALA A 49 7.35 -4.11 13.78
N ALA A 50 8.54 -4.61 14.08
CA ALA A 50 9.53 -3.89 14.90
C ALA A 50 9.97 -2.58 14.24
N LEU A 51 10.23 -2.59 12.93
CA LEU A 51 10.63 -1.42 12.16
C LEU A 51 9.56 -0.34 12.12
N VAL A 52 8.30 -0.72 11.93
CA VAL A 52 7.19 0.25 11.92
C VAL A 52 6.95 0.85 13.30
N LEU A 53 7.08 0.06 14.38
CA LEU A 53 7.00 0.58 15.75
C LEU A 53 8.11 1.61 16.02
N ALA A 54 9.36 1.27 15.73
CA ALA A 54 10.48 2.17 15.90
C ALA A 54 10.34 3.45 15.05
N HIS A 55 9.86 3.33 13.81
CA HIS A 55 9.60 4.48 12.95
C HIS A 55 8.50 5.39 13.53
N ASN A 56 7.41 4.80 14.05
CA ASN A 56 6.32 5.55 14.67
C ASN A 56 6.81 6.30 15.92
N GLU A 57 7.62 5.68 16.77
CA GLU A 57 8.23 6.30 17.97
C GLU A 57 9.13 7.49 17.62
N GLN A 58 10.02 7.33 16.64
CA GLN A 58 10.90 8.41 16.19
C GLN A 58 10.12 9.62 15.68
N GLN A 59 9.01 9.35 15.02
CA GLN A 59 8.21 10.40 14.43
C GLN A 59 7.27 11.08 15.44
N LEU A 60 6.78 10.37 16.46
CA LEU A 60 6.02 10.96 17.58
C LEU A 60 6.75 12.14 18.20
N ALA A 61 8.09 12.07 18.26
CA ALA A 61 8.93 13.17 18.75
C ALA A 61 8.95 14.43 17.84
N SER A 62 8.32 14.40 16.68
CA SER A 62 8.20 15.57 15.80
C SER A 62 6.75 16.10 15.74
N TRP A 63 5.81 15.37 16.35
CA TRP A 63 4.39 15.46 16.05
C TRP A 63 3.54 16.18 17.10
N TRP A 64 4.09 16.54 18.24
CA TRP A 64 3.42 17.33 19.30
C TRP A 64 2.90 18.71 18.85
N ARG A 65 3.09 19.11 17.58
CA ARG A 65 2.60 20.38 17.05
C ARG A 65 1.21 20.33 16.41
N SER A 66 0.57 19.15 16.28
CA SER A 66 -0.79 19.06 15.71
C SER A 66 -1.79 18.44 16.68
N GLU A 67 -2.17 19.17 17.73
CA GLU A 67 -3.13 18.73 18.76
C GLU A 67 -4.54 18.41 18.19
N ASN A 68 -4.88 18.90 17.00
CA ASN A 68 -6.25 18.84 16.47
C ASN A 68 -6.55 17.69 15.51
N LEU A 69 -5.61 16.78 15.22
CA LEU A 69 -5.83 15.67 14.29
C LEU A 69 -5.17 14.38 14.80
N LEU A 70 -5.70 13.82 15.90
CA LEU A 70 -5.49 12.42 16.28
C LEU A 70 -6.21 11.48 15.29
N HIS A 71 -5.93 11.61 14.00
CA HIS A 71 -6.38 10.61 13.02
C HIS A 71 -5.56 9.34 13.22
N GLN A 72 -6.23 8.19 13.13
CA GLN A 72 -5.58 6.90 13.15
C GLN A 72 -4.50 6.84 12.06
N ARG A 73 -3.26 6.61 12.48
CA ARG A 73 -2.11 6.57 11.59
C ARG A 73 -1.96 5.16 11.04
N VAL A 74 -1.94 5.08 9.72
CA VAL A 74 -1.67 3.85 8.98
C VAL A 74 -0.29 4.01 8.35
N LEU A 75 0.59 3.12 8.75
CA LEU A 75 1.96 3.00 8.27
C LEU A 75 2.09 1.73 7.44
N SER A 76 2.80 1.85 6.34
CA SER A 76 3.18 0.75 5.47
C SER A 76 4.69 0.65 5.40
N PHE A 77 5.21 -0.56 5.49
CA PHE A 77 6.62 -0.87 5.26
C PHE A 77 6.74 -1.91 4.15
N ALA A 78 7.63 -1.69 3.19
CA ALA A 78 7.90 -2.65 2.14
C ALA A 78 9.39 -2.99 2.05
N GLU A 79 9.70 -4.27 1.84
CA GLU A 79 10.98 -4.71 1.30
C GLU A 79 10.81 -5.04 -0.17
N VAL A 80 11.65 -4.40 -0.98
CA VAL A 80 11.64 -4.53 -2.43
C VAL A 80 12.94 -5.18 -2.86
N ASP A 81 12.84 -6.15 -3.76
CA ASP A 81 13.95 -6.68 -4.53
C ASP A 81 13.43 -7.06 -5.93
N ILE A 82 13.44 -6.08 -6.84
CA ILE A 82 12.86 -6.21 -8.19
C ILE A 82 13.92 -5.90 -9.23
N THR A 83 14.07 -6.77 -10.23
CA THR A 83 15.00 -6.63 -11.34
C THR A 83 14.26 -6.36 -12.66
N ILE A 84 14.89 -5.55 -13.52
CA ILE A 84 14.40 -5.16 -14.85
C ILE A 84 15.60 -5.12 -15.80
N GLY A 85 15.80 -6.19 -16.58
CA GLY A 85 17.04 -6.36 -17.33
C GLY A 85 18.26 -6.36 -16.39
N ASP A 86 19.19 -5.43 -16.61
CA ASP A 86 20.38 -5.24 -15.75
C ASP A 86 20.17 -4.25 -14.60
N ALA A 87 19.00 -3.60 -14.52
CA ALA A 87 18.67 -2.64 -13.47
C ALA A 87 17.91 -3.30 -12.31
N GLN A 88 17.99 -2.69 -11.12
CA GLN A 88 17.36 -3.21 -9.91
C GLN A 88 16.77 -2.09 -9.05
N VAL A 89 15.58 -2.32 -8.51
CA VAL A 89 15.00 -1.55 -7.40
C VAL A 89 15.06 -2.44 -6.16
N SER A 90 15.82 -2.02 -5.15
CA SER A 90 15.88 -2.77 -3.89
C SER A 90 15.89 -1.87 -2.65
N GLY A 91 15.57 -2.45 -1.50
CA GLY A 91 15.65 -1.79 -0.18
C GLY A 91 14.33 -1.73 0.58
N GLY A 92 14.39 -1.13 1.77
CA GLY A 92 13.24 -0.91 2.66
C GLY A 92 12.59 0.45 2.43
N ARG A 93 11.26 0.52 2.43
CA ARG A 93 10.48 1.75 2.19
C ARG A 93 9.40 1.90 3.24
N PHE A 94 9.24 3.11 3.76
CA PHE A 94 8.15 3.48 4.65
C PHE A 94 7.20 4.45 3.96
N GLN A 95 5.92 4.35 4.26
CA GLN A 95 4.93 5.33 3.87
C GLN A 95 3.86 5.45 4.95
N GLN A 96 3.47 6.68 5.26
CA GLN A 96 2.34 6.96 6.15
C GLN A 96 1.16 7.50 5.33
N ASN A 97 -0.06 7.28 5.79
CA ASN A 97 -1.25 7.92 5.24
C ASN A 97 -1.23 9.44 5.47
N GLY A 98 -1.95 10.15 4.59
CA GLY A 98 -2.04 11.61 4.59
C GLY A 98 -1.09 12.26 3.59
N TYR A 99 -1.24 13.58 3.42
CA TYR A 99 -0.46 14.36 2.46
C TYR A 99 0.93 14.68 3.02
N GLN A 100 1.98 14.32 2.29
CA GLN A 100 3.38 14.56 2.67
C GLN A 100 4.11 15.50 1.70
N GLY A 101 3.39 16.35 0.96
CA GLY A 101 4.00 17.30 0.02
C GLY A 101 4.28 16.74 -1.38
N TRP A 102 4.09 15.43 -1.57
CA TRP A 102 4.21 14.74 -2.86
C TRP A 102 2.90 14.02 -3.19
N ARG A 103 2.48 14.06 -4.46
CA ARG A 103 1.39 13.24 -4.99
C ARG A 103 1.94 12.30 -6.06
N PRO A 104 1.61 11.01 -6.01
CA PRO A 104 1.91 10.11 -7.11
C PRO A 104 1.20 10.56 -8.38
N LYS A 105 1.76 10.21 -9.55
CA LYS A 105 0.98 10.24 -10.79
C LYS A 105 -0.18 9.25 -10.68
N GLU A 106 -1.40 9.75 -10.83
CA GLU A 106 -2.64 8.97 -10.75
C GLU A 106 -2.71 7.86 -11.82
N ASP A 107 -1.89 7.94 -12.86
CA ASP A 107 -1.84 6.98 -13.97
C ASP A 107 -1.24 5.61 -13.59
N TRP A 108 -0.46 5.53 -12.50
CA TRP A 108 0.22 4.30 -12.10
C TRP A 108 -0.67 3.37 -11.28
N ILE A 109 -1.29 3.91 -10.24
CA ILE A 109 -2.21 3.23 -9.34
C ILE A 109 -3.40 4.16 -9.14
N ARG A 110 -4.57 3.70 -9.57
CA ARG A 110 -5.81 4.49 -9.45
C ARG A 110 -6.49 4.15 -8.13
N ALA A 111 -6.64 5.16 -7.27
CA ALA A 111 -7.41 5.01 -6.06
C ALA A 111 -8.90 4.85 -6.40
N THR A 112 -9.58 3.94 -5.71
CA THR A 112 -11.04 3.77 -5.79
C THR A 112 -11.72 4.59 -4.69
N THR A 113 -12.68 5.44 -5.05
CA THR A 113 -13.55 6.13 -4.09
C THR A 113 -14.48 5.13 -3.42
N LEU A 114 -14.68 5.24 -2.10
CA LEU A 114 -15.51 4.32 -1.33
C LEU A 114 -16.84 4.98 -0.94
N PRO A 115 -17.97 4.24 -0.95
CA PRO A 115 -19.30 4.83 -0.72
C PRO A 115 -19.48 5.38 0.70
N CYS A 116 -18.94 4.71 1.72
CA CYS A 116 -19.16 5.11 3.12
C CYS A 116 -18.44 6.43 3.49
N ASN A 117 -17.41 6.81 2.73
CA ASN A 117 -16.50 7.90 3.07
C ASN A 117 -15.94 8.56 1.80
N ALA A 118 -16.84 9.01 0.91
CA ALA A 118 -16.50 9.56 -0.40
C ALA A 118 -15.64 10.85 -0.35
N LEU A 119 -15.64 11.56 0.79
CA LEU A 119 -14.83 12.76 1.00
C LEU A 119 -13.35 12.45 1.32
N VAL A 120 -13.03 11.19 1.64
CA VAL A 120 -11.66 10.80 1.97
C VAL A 120 -10.90 10.55 0.67
N ASP A 121 -9.84 11.33 0.43
CA ASP A 121 -8.92 11.12 -0.68
C ASP A 121 -8.11 9.84 -0.46
N ARG A 122 -8.56 8.74 -1.07
CA ARG A 122 -7.93 7.42 -0.93
C ARG A 122 -6.58 7.31 -1.64
N SER A 123 -6.22 8.26 -2.51
CA SER A 123 -4.86 8.33 -3.07
C SER A 123 -3.82 8.62 -1.98
N LEU A 124 -4.25 9.15 -0.84
CA LEU A 124 -3.41 9.45 0.32
C LEU A 124 -3.30 8.29 1.31
N CYS A 125 -3.89 7.12 1.05
CA CYS A 125 -3.62 5.93 1.85
C CYS A 125 -2.15 5.50 1.71
N SER A 126 -1.55 4.96 2.77
CA SER A 126 -0.11 4.64 2.78
C SER A 126 0.26 3.60 1.73
N GLU A 127 -0.59 2.60 1.52
CA GLU A 127 -0.38 1.53 0.53
C GLU A 127 -0.48 2.07 -0.90
N ASN A 128 -1.46 2.94 -1.18
CA ASN A 128 -1.63 3.58 -2.47
C ASN A 128 -0.38 4.39 -2.83
N GLN A 129 0.05 5.28 -1.94
CA GLN A 129 1.23 6.13 -2.15
C GLN A 129 2.51 5.29 -2.34
N LEU A 130 2.72 4.28 -1.49
CA LEU A 130 3.91 3.41 -1.57
C LEU A 130 3.97 2.66 -2.89
N LEU A 131 2.86 2.02 -3.29
CA LEU A 131 2.81 1.23 -4.53
C LEU A 131 2.91 2.13 -5.77
N ALA A 132 2.28 3.30 -5.76
CA ALA A 132 2.39 4.25 -6.86
C ALA A 132 3.83 4.77 -7.01
N LYS A 133 4.54 5.04 -5.90
CA LYS A 133 5.95 5.40 -5.94
C LYS A 133 6.83 4.27 -6.48
N LEU A 134 6.56 3.03 -6.08
CA LEU A 134 7.30 1.88 -6.59
C LEU A 134 7.08 1.67 -8.10
N CYS A 135 5.85 1.85 -8.59
CA CYS A 135 5.56 1.86 -10.03
C CYS A 135 6.35 2.94 -10.77
N GLU A 136 6.46 4.14 -10.19
CA GLU A 136 7.25 5.23 -10.76
C GLU A 136 8.74 4.86 -10.84
N ASP A 137 9.30 4.31 -9.77
CA ASP A 137 10.72 3.91 -9.73
C ASP A 137 11.01 2.81 -10.77
N ILE A 138 10.12 1.84 -10.91
CA ILE A 138 10.20 0.80 -11.95
C ILE A 138 10.14 1.42 -13.35
N ALA A 139 9.23 2.36 -13.58
CA ALA A 139 9.09 3.04 -14.88
C ALA A 139 10.31 3.92 -15.23
N GLN A 140 10.97 4.51 -14.24
CA GLN A 140 12.18 5.32 -14.43
C GLN A 140 13.39 4.47 -14.86
N LEU A 141 13.47 3.21 -14.41
CA LEU A 141 14.54 2.29 -14.84
C LEU A 141 14.38 1.79 -16.27
N CYS A 142 13.17 1.82 -16.82
CA CYS A 142 12.91 1.40 -18.20
C CYS A 142 11.96 2.41 -18.87
N PRO A 143 12.49 3.51 -19.44
CA PRO A 143 11.69 4.52 -20.13
C PRO A 143 11.23 4.01 -21.51
N SER A 144 10.47 2.92 -21.54
CA SER A 144 9.76 2.47 -22.73
C SER A 144 8.45 3.25 -22.89
N GLN A 145 8.19 3.75 -24.09
CA GLN A 145 6.98 4.52 -24.39
C GLN A 145 5.73 3.62 -24.30
N GLY A 146 5.06 3.64 -23.13
CA GLY A 146 3.72 3.10 -22.94
C GLY A 146 3.61 1.59 -22.69
N GLN A 147 4.74 0.89 -22.51
CA GLN A 147 4.74 -0.51 -22.05
C GLN A 147 5.37 -0.62 -20.68
N TRP A 148 4.82 -1.50 -19.85
CA TRP A 148 5.41 -1.83 -18.55
C TRP A 148 6.59 -2.77 -18.77
N PRO A 149 7.72 -2.56 -18.06
CA PRO A 149 8.86 -3.45 -18.18
C PRO A 149 8.55 -4.85 -17.68
N ASP A 150 9.29 -5.83 -18.18
CA ASP A 150 9.30 -7.20 -17.65
C ASP A 150 10.03 -7.24 -16.30
N ALA A 151 9.34 -6.80 -15.24
CA ALA A 151 9.87 -6.76 -13.89
C ALA A 151 9.71 -8.12 -13.19
N ARG A 152 10.75 -8.58 -12.49
CA ARG A 152 10.79 -9.86 -11.76
C ARG A 152 11.36 -9.66 -10.37
N GLY A 153 11.04 -10.56 -9.43
CA GLY A 153 11.63 -10.54 -8.09
C GLY A 153 10.60 -10.68 -6.98
N ASP A 154 10.85 -10.09 -5.82
CA ASP A 154 10.01 -10.17 -4.64
C ASP A 154 9.63 -8.78 -4.12
N LEU A 155 8.36 -8.62 -3.75
CA LEU A 155 7.84 -7.47 -3.01
C LEU A 155 7.10 -8.00 -1.78
N GLN A 156 7.54 -7.56 -0.59
CA GLN A 156 6.88 -7.91 0.66
C GLN A 156 6.38 -6.62 1.32
N LEU A 157 5.08 -6.54 1.57
CA LEU A 157 4.42 -5.37 2.15
C LEU A 157 3.85 -5.72 3.51
N TYR A 158 4.10 -4.87 4.50
CA TYR A 158 3.48 -4.88 5.81
C TYR A 158 2.66 -3.60 5.99
N VAL A 159 1.42 -3.72 6.45
CA VAL A 159 0.51 -2.59 6.68
C VAL A 159 -0.01 -2.65 8.11
N THR A 160 -0.02 -1.52 8.82
CA THR A 160 -0.62 -1.44 10.16
C THR A 160 -2.13 -1.27 10.05
N GLY A 161 -2.89 -2.28 10.47
CA GLY A 161 -4.34 -2.25 10.40
C GLY A 161 -4.91 -2.73 9.07
N ALA A 162 -6.23 -2.89 9.03
CA ALA A 162 -6.92 -3.43 7.86
C ALA A 162 -6.89 -2.44 6.68
N PRO A 163 -6.43 -2.86 5.49
CA PRO A 163 -6.44 -2.00 4.31
C PRO A 163 -7.89 -1.75 3.88
N CYS A 164 -8.18 -0.51 3.46
CA CYS A 164 -9.46 -0.23 2.82
C CYS A 164 -9.56 -0.89 1.44
N LEU A 165 -10.78 -1.01 0.89
CA LEU A 165 -10.98 -1.61 -0.44
C LEU A 165 -10.26 -0.86 -1.55
N SER A 166 -10.01 0.44 -1.38
CA SER A 166 -9.16 1.21 -2.30
C SER A 166 -7.71 0.70 -2.29
N CYS A 167 -7.16 0.41 -1.11
CA CYS A 167 -5.81 -0.14 -0.96
C CYS A 167 -5.71 -1.58 -1.46
N VAL A 168 -6.73 -2.40 -1.25
CA VAL A 168 -6.81 -3.75 -1.86
C VAL A 168 -6.80 -3.65 -3.38
N GLY A 169 -7.55 -2.71 -3.95
CA GLY A 169 -7.55 -2.43 -5.39
C GLY A 169 -6.18 -1.99 -5.90
N ALA A 170 -5.46 -1.17 -5.14
CA ALA A 170 -4.09 -0.78 -5.47
C ALA A 170 -3.12 -1.97 -5.48
N MET A 171 -3.20 -2.85 -4.46
CA MET A 171 -2.39 -4.06 -4.41
C MET A 171 -2.68 -4.97 -5.61
N TRP A 172 -3.95 -5.11 -5.98
CA TRP A 172 -4.36 -5.90 -7.13
C TRP A 172 -3.87 -5.31 -8.46
N GLN A 173 -3.97 -3.98 -8.63
CA GLN A 173 -3.42 -3.29 -9.79
C GLN A 173 -1.91 -3.52 -9.95
N PHE A 174 -1.15 -3.46 -8.85
CA PHE A 174 0.29 -3.74 -8.88
C PHE A 174 0.55 -5.20 -9.32
N HIS A 175 -0.17 -6.15 -8.73
CA HIS A 175 -0.01 -7.58 -9.04
C HIS A 175 -0.31 -7.90 -10.52
N LEU A 176 -1.40 -7.35 -11.06
CA LEU A 176 -1.76 -7.52 -12.47
C LEU A 176 -0.73 -6.92 -13.42
N ARG A 177 -0.09 -5.83 -13.00
CA ARG A 177 0.87 -5.08 -13.82
C ARG A 177 2.25 -5.71 -13.84
N PHE A 178 2.65 -6.39 -12.75
CA PHE A 178 3.94 -7.07 -12.64
C PHE A 178 3.74 -8.53 -12.23
N PRO A 179 3.19 -9.37 -13.13
CA PRO A 179 2.80 -10.75 -12.78
C PRO A 179 3.99 -11.65 -12.42
N GLN A 180 5.22 -11.25 -12.76
CA GLN A 180 6.44 -11.97 -12.42
C GLN A 180 7.13 -11.45 -11.15
N VAL A 181 6.59 -10.40 -10.52
CA VAL A 181 6.98 -9.97 -9.18
C VAL A 181 6.14 -10.74 -8.17
N ARG A 182 6.81 -11.50 -7.31
CA ARG A 182 6.15 -12.20 -6.22
C ARG A 182 5.75 -11.22 -5.14
N PHE A 183 4.48 -10.82 -5.16
CA PHE A 183 3.94 -9.85 -4.24
C PHE A 183 3.22 -10.51 -3.06
N ARG A 184 3.70 -10.24 -1.84
CA ARG A 184 3.13 -10.74 -0.58
C ARG A 184 2.72 -9.60 0.33
N VAL A 185 1.62 -9.76 1.06
CA VAL A 185 1.05 -8.71 1.93
C VAL A 185 0.76 -9.26 3.32
N LYS A 186 1.22 -8.55 4.35
CA LYS A 186 0.88 -8.79 5.76
C LYS A 186 0.04 -7.65 6.30
N ILE A 187 -1.13 -8.01 6.83
CA ILE A 187 -1.94 -7.12 7.66
C ILE A 187 -1.49 -7.28 9.11
N GLY A 188 -0.85 -6.24 9.62
CA GLY A 188 -0.34 -6.10 10.99
C GLY A 188 -1.40 -5.65 11.99
N LYS A 189 -0.93 -5.35 13.20
CA LYS A 189 -1.77 -4.71 14.23
C LYS A 189 -1.87 -3.21 13.98
N GLU A 190 -2.99 -2.64 14.36
CA GLU A 190 -3.16 -1.18 14.40
C GLU A 190 -2.21 -0.58 15.43
N LEU A 191 -1.65 0.58 15.11
CA LEU A 191 -0.82 1.34 16.03
C LEU A 191 -1.75 2.14 16.94
N THR A 192 -1.93 1.66 18.16
CA THR A 192 -2.61 2.41 19.21
C THR A 192 -1.59 3.33 19.88
N CYS A 193 -1.81 4.64 19.83
CA CYS A 193 -1.09 5.56 20.70
C CYS A 193 -1.61 5.31 22.11
N ASP A 194 -0.83 4.68 22.98
CA ASP A 194 -1.24 4.52 24.37
C ASP A 194 -1.11 5.89 25.06
N ILE A 195 -2.22 6.62 25.11
CA ILE A 195 -2.29 7.98 25.68
C ILE A 195 -1.85 7.97 27.16
N SER A 196 -1.90 6.81 27.83
CA SER A 196 -1.44 6.66 29.21
C SER A 196 0.06 6.93 29.42
N LEU A 197 0.86 6.95 28.35
CA LEU A 197 2.29 7.29 28.40
C LEU A 197 2.57 8.79 28.28
N LEU A 198 1.54 9.62 28.10
CA LEU A 198 1.65 11.09 27.94
C LEU A 198 1.22 11.89 29.18
N SER A 199 0.86 11.22 30.28
CA SER A 199 0.51 11.82 31.59
C SER A 199 1.61 11.64 32.61
#